data_AF-A0A1X2GR23-F1
#
_entry.id   AF-A0A1X2GR23-F1
#
_cell.length_a   1.000
_cell.length_b   1.000
_cell.length_c   1.000
_cell.angle_alpha   90.00
_cell.angle_beta   90.00
_cell.angle_gamma   90.00
#
_symmetry.space_group_name_H-M   'P 1'
#
loop_
_entity.id
_entity.type
_entity.pdbx_description
1 polymer ?
#
loop_
_entity_poly.entity_id
_entity_poly.type
_entity_poly.pdbx_seq_one_letter_code
_entity_poly.pdbx_strand_id
1 'polypeptide(L)'
;MTKDLEGGMTFTLALQILTSSMATCDRPHLRFYGYQLLAQCLTQSDDQVRLYALMELLSNCPYATIRTASIGLLKDQVIQHGRQPQSVFGTRILIDRFLPVIFDHVETQSAEFADNLTFHLQAIAFYYFLLQWDKHDKKVELKPRSCAQQLTKFIL
;
A
#
# COMPACT_ATOMS: atom_id res chain seq x y z
N MET A 1 -28.01 -15.44 17.42
CA MET A 1 -27.21 -16.66 17.70
C MET A 1 -26.94 -17.33 16.36
N THR A 2 -25.73 -17.07 15.86
CA THR A 2 -24.86 -17.98 15.11
C THR A 2 -25.52 -19.12 14.32
N LYS A 3 -25.63 -18.90 13.01
CA LYS A 3 -25.59 -19.99 12.02
C LYS A 3 -24.18 -20.03 11.46
N ASP A 4 -23.43 -21.05 11.87
CA ASP A 4 -22.13 -21.39 11.34
C ASP A 4 -22.25 -22.17 10.01
N LEU A 5 -21.24 -21.97 9.17
CA LEU A 5 -20.83 -22.72 7.97
C LEU A 5 -21.61 -22.51 6.65
N GLU A 6 -21.22 -21.46 5.90
CA GLU A 6 -21.06 -21.56 4.45
C GLU A 6 -19.59 -21.27 4.11
N GLY A 7 -18.90 -22.27 3.55
CA GLY A 7 -17.45 -22.34 3.34
C GLY A 7 -16.88 -21.42 2.26
N GLY A 8 -17.08 -20.12 2.39
CA GLY A 8 -16.30 -19.10 1.69
C GLY A 8 -15.17 -18.62 2.60
N MET A 9 -13.91 -18.80 2.20
CA MET A 9 -12.81 -18.13 2.87
C MET A 9 -13.02 -16.61 2.77
N THR A 10 -13.21 -15.91 3.89
CA THR A 10 -13.32 -14.44 3.87
C THR A 10 -12.07 -13.87 3.22
N PHE A 11 -12.23 -12.92 2.30
CA PHE A 11 -11.12 -12.32 1.53
C PHE A 11 -9.96 -11.85 2.42
N THR A 12 -10.27 -11.27 3.58
CA THR A 12 -9.29 -10.86 4.58
C THR A 12 -8.48 -12.03 5.15
N LEU A 13 -9.13 -13.18 5.40
CA LEU A 13 -8.46 -14.39 5.89
C LEU A 13 -7.57 -14.99 4.80
N ALA A 14 -8.02 -14.96 3.54
CA ALA A 14 -7.21 -15.38 2.39
C ALA A 14 -5.97 -14.49 2.24
N LEU A 15 -6.12 -13.17 2.36
CA LEU A 15 -5.00 -12.22 2.37
C LEU A 15 -4.04 -12.50 3.52
N GLN A 16 -4.53 -12.71 4.74
CA GLN A 16 -3.70 -12.99 5.92
C GLN A 16 -2.91 -14.31 5.78
N ILE A 17 -3.53 -15.36 5.24
CA ILE A 17 -2.84 -16.63 4.98
C ILE A 17 -1.75 -16.43 3.93
N LEU A 18 -2.07 -15.72 2.84
CA LEU A 18 -1.12 -15.45 1.77
C LEU A 18 0.06 -14.62 2.27
N THR A 19 -0.20 -13.55 3.03
CA THR A 19 0.85 -12.70 3.60
C THR A 19 1.70 -13.45 4.62
N SER A 20 1.08 -14.22 5.52
CA SER A 20 1.81 -15.06 6.47
C SER A 20 2.73 -16.04 5.74
N SER A 21 2.20 -16.73 4.73
CA SER A 21 2.96 -17.67 3.91
C SER A 21 4.14 -17.01 3.19
N MET A 22 3.94 -15.82 2.63
CA MET A 22 5.02 -15.05 1.99
C MET A 22 6.07 -14.57 2.98
N ALA A 23 5.68 -14.20 4.20
CA ALA A 23 6.58 -13.69 5.21
C ALA A 23 7.44 -14.81 5.83
N THR A 24 6.86 -15.98 6.08
CA THR A 24 7.53 -17.11 6.75
C THR A 24 8.29 -18.03 5.80
N CYS A 25 8.17 -17.84 4.48
CA CYS A 25 8.84 -18.72 3.54
C CYS A 25 10.33 -18.36 3.40
N ASP A 26 11.21 -19.29 3.76
CA ASP A 26 12.67 -19.12 3.61
C ASP A 26 13.14 -19.15 2.15
N ARG A 27 12.29 -19.62 1.24
CA ARG A 27 12.61 -19.77 -0.18
C ARG A 27 12.26 -18.49 -0.95
N PRO A 28 13.25 -17.74 -1.48
CA PRO A 28 13.01 -16.45 -2.12
C PRO A 28 12.13 -16.56 -3.37
N HIS A 29 12.20 -17.67 -4.11
CA HIS A 29 11.37 -17.91 -5.29
C HIS A 29 9.88 -18.06 -4.94
N LEU A 30 9.55 -18.77 -3.84
CA LEU A 30 8.16 -18.92 -3.40
C LEU A 30 7.57 -17.60 -2.90
N ARG A 31 8.38 -16.79 -2.21
CA ARG A 31 7.97 -15.42 -1.85
C ARG A 31 7.65 -14.59 -3.08
N PHE A 32 8.52 -14.64 -4.09
CA PHE A 32 8.30 -13.93 -5.35
C PHE A 32 7.00 -14.37 -6.05
N TYR A 33 6.74 -15.68 -6.15
CA TYR A 33 5.49 -16.18 -6.73
C TYR A 33 4.26 -15.77 -5.91
N GLY A 34 4.36 -15.76 -4.58
CA GLY A 34 3.29 -15.25 -3.71
C GLY A 34 2.97 -13.79 -4.01
N TYR A 35 3.99 -12.94 -4.17
CA TYR A 35 3.80 -11.54 -4.54
C TYR A 35 3.17 -11.39 -5.93
N GLN A 36 3.60 -12.21 -6.90
CA GLN A 36 3.00 -12.19 -8.23
C GLN A 36 1.53 -12.61 -8.21
N LEU A 37 1.18 -13.64 -7.43
CA LEU A 37 -0.20 -14.06 -7.24
C LEU A 37 -1.04 -12.96 -6.59
N LEU A 38 -0.52 -12.30 -5.54
CA LEU A 38 -1.18 -11.17 -4.92
C LEU A 38 -1.43 -10.03 -5.92
N ALA A 39 -0.42 -9.67 -6.71
CA ALA A 39 -0.54 -8.63 -7.73
C ALA A 39 -1.60 -9.00 -8.79
N GLN A 40 -1.62 -10.25 -9.25
CA GLN A 40 -2.62 -10.73 -10.20
C GLN A 40 -4.03 -10.72 -9.62
N CYS A 41 -4.20 -11.15 -8.37
CA CYS A 41 -5.48 -11.06 -7.66
C CYS A 41 -5.98 -9.63 -7.59
N LEU A 42 -5.11 -8.66 -7.28
CA LEU A 42 -5.47 -7.25 -7.28
C LEU A 42 -5.90 -6.80 -8.67
N THR A 43 -5.12 -7.08 -9.72
CA THR A 43 -5.47 -6.69 -11.10
C THR A 43 -6.82 -7.24 -11.57
N GLN A 44 -7.19 -8.47 -11.16
CA GLN A 44 -8.47 -9.08 -11.53
C GLN A 44 -9.65 -8.64 -10.66
N SER A 45 -9.40 -8.01 -9.51
CA SER A 45 -10.45 -7.58 -8.59
C SER A 45 -11.07 -6.24 -8.99
N ASP A 46 -12.25 -5.91 -8.48
CA ASP A 46 -12.85 -4.58 -8.62
C ASP A 46 -12.06 -3.51 -7.84
N ASP A 47 -12.18 -2.24 -8.26
CA ASP A 47 -11.47 -1.11 -7.64
C ASP A 47 -11.71 -1.02 -6.12
N GLN A 48 -12.93 -1.29 -5.64
CA GLN A 48 -13.25 -1.29 -4.20
C GLN A 48 -12.51 -2.38 -3.44
N VAL A 49 -12.42 -3.58 -4.02
CA VAL A 49 -11.70 -4.71 -3.43
C VAL A 49 -10.20 -4.45 -3.43
N ARG A 50 -9.66 -3.86 -4.51
CA ARG A 50 -8.24 -3.46 -4.57
C ARG A 50 -7.90 -2.44 -3.50
N LEU A 51 -8.72 -1.41 -3.32
CA LEU A 51 -8.52 -0.38 -2.30
C LEU A 51 -8.56 -0.98 -0.90
N TYR A 52 -9.57 -1.80 -0.62
CA TYR A 52 -9.70 -2.48 0.66
C TYR A 52 -8.50 -3.38 0.94
N ALA A 53 -8.08 -4.20 -0.03
CA ALA A 53 -6.93 -5.08 0.10
C ALA A 53 -5.63 -4.29 0.38
N LEU A 54 -5.36 -3.23 -0.39
CA LEU A 54 -4.16 -2.43 -0.20
C LEU A 54 -4.16 -1.69 1.13
N MET A 55 -5.31 -1.18 1.57
CA MET A 55 -5.47 -0.57 2.89
C MET A 55 -5.21 -1.59 4.00
N GLU A 56 -5.81 -2.78 3.91
CA GLU A 56 -5.62 -3.86 4.88
C GLU A 56 -4.14 -4.28 4.97
N LEU A 57 -3.48 -4.40 3.82
CA LEU A 57 -2.07 -4.74 3.75
C LEU A 57 -1.14 -3.65 4.31
N LEU A 58 -1.51 -2.38 4.22
CA LEU A 58 -0.71 -1.27 4.74
C LEU A 58 -0.96 -1.03 6.23
N SER A 59 -2.22 -1.10 6.69
CA SER A 59 -2.60 -0.78 8.06
C SER A 59 -2.50 -1.97 9.03
N ASN A 60 -2.93 -3.16 8.62
CA ASN A 60 -3.17 -4.27 9.54
C ASN A 60 -2.17 -5.43 9.37
N CYS A 61 -1.26 -5.36 8.41
CA CYS A 61 -0.29 -6.43 8.18
C CYS A 61 0.84 -6.40 9.24
N PRO A 62 1.08 -7.50 9.97
CA PRO A 62 2.13 -7.56 10.99
C PRO A 62 3.55 -7.66 10.39
N TYR A 63 3.67 -7.97 9.10
CA TYR A 63 4.94 -8.19 8.43
C TYR A 63 5.43 -6.92 7.72
N ALA A 64 6.52 -6.32 8.23
CA ALA A 64 7.10 -5.08 7.69
C ALA A 64 7.54 -5.21 6.22
N THR A 65 8.04 -6.39 5.82
CA THR A 65 8.45 -6.69 4.44
C THR A 65 7.27 -6.58 3.47
N ILE A 66 6.11 -7.09 3.87
CA ILE A 66 4.89 -7.08 3.07
C ILE A 66 4.26 -5.70 3.05
N ARG A 67 4.25 -4.98 4.18
CA ARG A 67 3.82 -3.57 4.22
C ARG A 67 4.63 -2.73 3.23
N THR A 68 5.95 -2.89 3.24
CA THR A 68 6.86 -2.20 2.31
C THR A 68 6.57 -2.59 0.85
N ALA A 69 6.40 -3.88 0.57
CA ALA A 69 6.05 -4.35 -0.77
C ALA A 69 4.68 -3.82 -1.23
N SER A 70 3.74 -3.62 -0.30
CA SER A 70 2.39 -3.10 -0.59
C SER A 70 2.40 -1.65 -1.06
N ILE A 71 3.38 -0.84 -0.64
CA ILE A 71 3.62 0.49 -1.23
C ILE A 71 4.02 0.34 -2.71
N GLY A 72 4.83 -0.66 -3.05
CA GLY A 72 5.18 -0.99 -4.43
C GLY A 72 3.94 -1.41 -5.24
N LEU A 73 3.12 -2.30 -4.69
CA LEU A 73 1.86 -2.72 -5.33
C LEU A 73 0.92 -1.53 -5.54
N LEU A 74 0.79 -0.63 -4.56
CA LEU A 74 0.00 0.59 -4.67
C LEU A 74 0.51 1.46 -5.83
N LYS A 75 1.82 1.67 -5.92
CA LYS A 75 2.44 2.42 -7.03
C LYS A 75 2.09 1.78 -8.38
N ASP A 76 2.18 0.47 -8.50
CA ASP A 76 1.88 -0.23 -9.75
C ASP A 76 0.40 -0.07 -10.14
N GLN A 77 -0.53 -0.11 -9.17
CA GLN A 77 -1.95 0.19 -9.43
C GLN A 77 -2.18 1.62 -9.92
N VAL A 78 -1.46 2.60 -9.37
CA VAL A 78 -1.54 4.00 -9.84
C VAL A 78 -0.99 4.12 -11.26
N ILE A 79 0.11 3.44 -11.60
CA ILE A 79 0.66 3.45 -12.96
C ILE A 79 -0.32 2.82 -13.96
N GLN A 80 -0.89 1.66 -13.62
CA GLN A 80 -1.75 0.89 -14.52
C GLN A 80 -3.14 1.53 -14.70
N HIS A 81 -3.74 2.01 -13.61
CA HIS A 81 -5.12 2.47 -13.60
C HIS A 81 -5.27 3.97 -13.41
N GLY A 82 -4.27 4.70 -12.91
CA GLY A 82 -4.40 6.12 -12.54
C GLY A 82 -4.68 7.06 -13.71
N ARG A 83 -4.41 6.66 -14.96
CA ARG A 83 -4.76 7.44 -16.16
C ARG A 83 -6.20 7.25 -16.62
N GLN A 84 -6.86 6.19 -16.16
CA GLN A 84 -8.22 5.86 -16.56
C GLN A 84 -9.19 6.83 -15.86
N PRO A 85 -10.11 7.49 -16.58
CA PRO A 85 -10.97 8.52 -16.01
C PRO A 85 -11.96 8.01 -14.96
N GLN A 86 -12.25 6.70 -14.94
CA GLN A 86 -13.14 6.06 -13.97
C GLN A 86 -12.38 5.37 -12.82
N SER A 87 -11.05 5.36 -12.86
CA SER A 87 -10.25 4.67 -11.85
C SER A 87 -10.21 5.45 -10.56
N VAL A 88 -10.47 4.75 -9.46
CA VAL A 88 -10.39 5.34 -8.12
C VAL A 88 -8.94 5.74 -7.77
N PHE A 89 -7.94 5.11 -8.40
CA PHE A 89 -6.52 5.45 -8.24
C PHE A 89 -6.09 6.74 -8.96
N GLY A 90 -6.92 7.29 -9.83
CA GLY A 90 -6.72 8.62 -10.43
C GLY A 90 -7.26 9.78 -9.58
N THR A 91 -7.89 9.47 -8.44
CA THR A 91 -8.55 10.46 -7.57
C THR A 91 -7.73 10.82 -6.32
N ARG A 92 -8.20 11.81 -5.55
CA ARG A 92 -7.58 12.26 -4.28
C ARG A 92 -7.51 11.20 -3.18
N ILE A 93 -8.13 10.03 -3.36
CA ILE A 93 -8.14 8.97 -2.35
C ILE A 93 -6.73 8.54 -1.91
N LEU A 94 -5.74 8.64 -2.81
CA LEU A 94 -4.34 8.34 -2.50
C LEU A 94 -3.80 9.28 -1.43
N ILE A 95 -4.14 10.56 -1.50
CA ILE A 95 -3.72 11.58 -0.55
C ILE A 95 -4.54 11.47 0.72
N ASP A 96 -5.85 11.31 0.60
CA ASP A 96 -6.76 11.43 1.74
C ASP A 96 -6.77 10.17 2.62
N ARG A 97 -6.49 8.99 2.05
CA ARG A 97 -6.51 7.71 2.79
C ARG A 97 -5.16 7.01 2.88
N PHE A 98 -4.42 6.90 1.78
CA PHE A 98 -3.21 6.09 1.77
C PHE A 98 -2.01 6.80 2.39
N LEU A 99 -1.78 8.09 2.08
CA LEU A 99 -0.65 8.82 2.64
C LEU A 99 -0.68 8.90 4.18
N PRO A 100 -1.82 9.21 4.85
CA PRO A 100 -1.88 9.18 6.31
C PRO A 100 -1.47 7.83 6.87
N VAL A 101 -1.97 6.73 6.32
CA VAL A 101 -1.63 5.37 6.78
C VAL A 101 -0.15 5.05 6.59
N ILE A 102 0.41 5.39 5.42
CA ILE A 102 1.82 5.14 5.11
C ILE A 102 2.72 5.94 6.04
N PHE A 103 2.38 7.20 6.34
CA PHE A 103 3.20 8.07 7.17
C PHE A 103 2.92 7.95 8.67
N ASP A 104 1.80 7.38 9.10
CA ASP A 104 1.51 7.06 10.51
C ASP A 104 2.48 5.99 11.04
N HIS A 105 2.94 5.09 10.16
CA HIS A 105 3.91 4.05 10.48
C HIS A 105 5.37 4.55 10.48
N VAL A 106 5.59 5.86 10.34
CA VAL A 106 6.91 6.47 10.41
C VAL A 106 7.14 6.98 11.82
N GLU A 107 7.62 6.10 12.69
CA GLU A 107 8.07 6.46 14.02
C GLU A 107 9.47 7.10 13.95
N THR A 108 9.61 8.31 14.48
CA THR A 108 10.84 9.13 14.42
C THR A 108 11.87 8.78 15.50
N GLN A 109 11.67 7.70 16.26
CA GLN A 109 12.62 7.27 17.29
C GLN A 109 13.80 6.52 16.66
N SER A 110 15.02 6.87 17.06
CA SER A 110 16.26 6.54 16.34
C SER A 110 16.60 5.05 16.25
N ALA A 111 16.08 4.22 17.16
CA ALA A 111 16.29 2.77 17.14
C ALA A 111 15.35 2.07 16.14
N GLU A 112 14.08 2.49 16.08
CA GLU A 112 13.06 1.91 15.18
C GLU A 112 13.18 2.42 13.75
N PHE A 113 13.80 3.59 13.55
CA PHE A 113 14.08 4.15 12.23
C PHE A 113 14.99 3.24 11.38
N ALA A 114 16.00 2.62 11.99
CA ALA A 114 16.92 1.74 11.28
C ALA A 114 16.21 0.47 10.78
N ASP A 115 15.36 -0.10 11.63
CA ASP A 115 14.60 -1.33 11.32
C ASP A 115 13.53 -1.08 10.25
N ASN A 116 13.00 0.14 10.17
CA ASN A 116 11.97 0.55 9.20
C ASN A 116 12.51 1.40 8.04
N LEU A 117 13.82 1.55 7.90
CA LEU A 117 14.45 2.39 6.88
C LEU A 117 13.96 2.06 5.47
N THR A 118 13.83 0.77 5.15
CA THR A 118 13.36 0.31 3.83
C THR A 118 11.92 0.75 3.57
N PHE A 119 11.07 0.71 4.60
CA PHE A 119 9.69 1.17 4.51
C PHE A 119 9.63 2.69 4.29
N HIS A 120 10.41 3.46 5.05
CA HIS A 120 10.47 4.92 4.91
C HIS A 120 10.99 5.35 3.53
N LEU A 121 12.05 4.72 3.04
CA LEU A 121 12.58 5.01 1.69
C LEU A 121 11.54 4.71 0.62
N GLN A 122 10.79 3.62 0.74
CA GLN A 122 9.74 3.26 -0.21
C GLN A 122 8.55 4.23 -0.14
N ALA A 123 8.16 4.68 1.06
CA ALA A 123 7.14 5.69 1.27
C ALA A 123 7.52 7.03 0.63
N ILE A 124 8.75 7.49 0.83
CA ILE A 124 9.27 8.72 0.23
C ILE A 124 9.34 8.57 -1.30
N ALA A 125 9.84 7.45 -1.80
CA ALA A 125 9.91 7.18 -3.24
C ALA A 125 8.52 7.20 -3.89
N PHE A 126 7.52 6.64 -3.22
CA PHE A 126 6.13 6.70 -3.66
C PHE A 126 5.58 8.12 -3.64
N TYR A 127 5.82 8.89 -2.57
CA TYR A 127 5.41 10.30 -2.51
C TYR A 127 6.05 11.14 -3.63
N TYR A 128 7.34 10.94 -3.88
CA TYR A 128 8.03 11.61 -4.98
C TYR A 128 7.47 11.22 -6.35
N PHE A 129 7.14 9.94 -6.55
CA PHE A 129 6.43 9.48 -7.74
C PHE A 129 5.09 10.20 -7.93
N LEU A 130 4.28 10.35 -6.87
CA LEU A 130 3.00 11.08 -6.96
C LEU A 130 3.20 12.55 -7.35
N LEU A 131 4.24 13.21 -6.81
CA LEU A 131 4.59 14.58 -7.19
C LEU A 131 4.99 14.71 -8.67
N GLN A 132 5.75 13.75 -9.19
CA GLN A 132 6.09 13.72 -10.61
C GLN A 132 4.88 13.42 -11.49
N TRP A 133 4.02 12.51 -11.04
CA TRP A 133 2.79 12.13 -11.72
C TRP A 133 1.84 13.32 -11.87
N ASP A 134 1.63 14.10 -10.81
CA ASP A 134 0.76 15.29 -10.84
C ASP A 134 1.29 16.38 -11.79
N LYS A 135 2.61 16.61 -11.83
CA LYS A 135 3.22 17.55 -12.78
C LYS A 135 2.92 17.21 -14.24
N HIS A 136 2.79 15.91 -14.54
CA HIS A 136 2.60 15.43 -15.90
C HIS A 136 1.13 15.32 -16.32
N ASP A 137 0.22 15.00 -15.39
CA ASP A 137 -1.18 14.67 -15.69
C ASP A 137 -2.20 15.72 -15.16
N LYS A 138 -1.79 16.64 -14.26
CA LYS A 138 -2.63 17.71 -13.65
C LYS A 138 -3.97 17.25 -13.05
N LYS A 139 -4.12 15.98 -12.69
CA LYS A 139 -5.38 15.40 -12.17
C LYS A 139 -5.44 15.32 -10.65
N VAL A 140 -4.29 15.24 -9.99
CA VAL A 140 -4.22 14.94 -8.56
C VAL A 140 -3.72 16.20 -7.87
N GLU A 141 -4.61 17.17 -7.63
CA GLU A 141 -4.26 18.43 -6.95
C GLU A 141 -3.59 18.20 -5.58
N LEU A 142 -2.29 17.90 -5.60
CA LEU A 142 -1.40 17.77 -4.46
C LEU A 142 -1.10 19.19 -4.03
N LYS A 143 -1.95 19.77 -3.16
CA LYS A 143 -1.61 21.08 -2.57
C LYS A 143 -0.35 20.90 -1.73
N PRO A 144 0.77 21.56 -2.07
CA PRO A 144 2.04 21.35 -1.39
C PRO A 144 1.96 21.67 0.11
N ARG A 145 1.01 22.53 0.54
CA ARG A 145 0.90 23.01 1.92
C ARG A 145 0.38 22.00 2.94
N SER A 146 -0.48 21.04 2.57
CA SER A 146 -1.01 20.05 3.55
C SER A 146 -0.05 18.87 3.75
N CYS A 147 0.64 18.45 2.68
CA CYS A 147 1.57 17.32 2.74
C CYS A 147 2.97 17.75 3.18
N ALA A 148 3.39 18.99 2.87
CA ALA A 148 4.65 19.54 3.40
C ALA A 148 4.64 19.67 4.92
N GLN A 149 3.48 19.89 5.56
CA GLN A 149 3.35 19.88 7.03
C GLN A 149 3.58 18.50 7.64
N GLN A 150 3.18 17.41 6.95
CA GLN A 150 3.50 16.05 7.37
C GLN A 150 4.99 15.74 7.16
N LEU A 151 5.61 16.26 6.09
CA LEU A 151 7.05 16.15 5.86
C LEU A 151 7.90 17.05 6.76
N THR A 152 7.39 18.16 7.29
CA THR A 152 8.15 18.98 8.24
C THR A 152 8.27 18.29 9.59
N LYS A 153 7.32 17.43 9.97
CA LYS A 153 7.46 16.48 11.11
C LYS A 153 8.45 15.34 10.84
N PHE A 154 8.87 15.14 9.59
CA PHE A 154 9.79 14.08 9.17
C PHE A 154 11.26 14.54 9.16
N ILE A 155 11.51 15.84 8.95
CA ILE A 155 12.87 16.42 8.80
C ILE A 155 13.35 17.14 10.08
N LEU A 156 12.44 17.51 10.98
CA LEU A 156 12.72 18.12 12.30
C LEU A 156 12.25 17.19 13.41
#